data_AF-A0A3D9B438-F1
#
_entry.id   AF-A0A3D9B438-F1
#
_cell.length_a   1.000
_cell.length_b   1.000
_cell.length_c   1.000
_cell.angle_alpha   90.00
_cell.angle_beta   90.00
_cell.angle_gamma   90.00
#
_symmetry.space_group_name_H-M   'P 1'
#
loop_
_entity.id
_entity.type
_entity.pdbx_description
1 polymer ?
#
loop_
_entity_poly.entity_id
_entity_poly.type
_entity_poly.pdbx_seq_one_letter_code
_entity_poly.pdbx_strand_id
1 'polypeptide(L)'
;MKSGFFSVFLMFLLSCSEKYSGEITFKNCKVNYPLHDEEKERKINDEAVTNQWEYESALRELALCLCDEYDRKPTKEIKDKIIEIYKYRFEYYNRNDSFEKINFDSILMNRKRIFDPAMIID
;
A
#
# COMPACT_ATOMS: atom_id res chain seq x y z
N MET A 1 -46.76 13.57 42.33
CA MET A 1 -45.63 12.63 42.45
C MET A 1 -45.63 11.70 41.24
N LYS A 2 -44.47 11.55 40.58
CA LYS A 2 -44.07 10.53 39.58
C LYS A 2 -44.80 10.63 38.24
N SER A 3 -44.30 11.35 37.23
CA SER A 3 -43.08 11.11 36.42
C SER A 3 -43.06 9.74 35.75
N GLY A 4 -43.00 9.74 34.42
CA GLY A 4 -42.86 8.55 33.58
C GLY A 4 -42.59 8.92 32.12
N PHE A 5 -41.68 9.87 31.88
CA PHE A 5 -41.16 10.18 30.55
C PHE A 5 -40.18 9.07 30.17
N PHE A 6 -40.63 8.05 29.43
CA PHE A 6 -39.76 7.00 28.92
C PHE A 6 -39.21 7.43 27.56
N SER A 7 -38.15 8.25 27.60
CA SER A 7 -37.43 8.71 26.42
C SER A 7 -35.97 8.30 26.51
N VAL A 8 -35.47 7.79 25.39
CA VAL A 8 -34.07 7.68 24.99
C VAL A 8 -33.22 6.62 25.71
N PHE A 9 -32.87 5.56 24.98
CA PHE A 9 -31.46 5.15 24.85
C PHE A 9 -31.24 4.23 23.63
N LEU A 10 -31.45 4.76 22.43
CA LEU A 10 -30.83 4.21 21.22
C LEU A 10 -29.41 4.79 21.12
N MET A 11 -28.54 4.49 22.10
CA MET A 11 -27.15 4.93 22.02
C MET A 11 -26.36 3.94 21.16
N PHE A 12 -26.09 4.40 19.94
CA PHE A 12 -24.74 4.37 19.36
C PHE A 12 -23.98 3.05 19.47
N LEU A 13 -24.37 2.06 18.65
CA LEU A 13 -23.40 1.12 18.09
C LEU A 13 -22.67 1.79 16.89
N LEU A 14 -22.17 3.01 17.08
CA LEU A 14 -21.06 3.49 16.27
C LEU A 14 -19.82 2.83 16.85
N SER A 15 -19.62 1.56 16.52
CA SER A 15 -18.28 0.99 16.55
C SER A 15 -17.48 1.73 15.46
N CYS A 16 -16.95 2.91 15.81
CA CYS A 16 -15.82 3.46 15.10
C CYS A 16 -14.66 2.53 15.41
N SER A 17 -14.50 1.46 14.61
CA SER A 17 -13.23 0.75 14.60
C SER A 17 -12.18 1.77 14.20
N GLU A 18 -11.19 2.00 15.06
CA GLU A 18 -10.07 2.87 14.76
C GLU A 18 -9.45 2.39 13.44
N LYS A 19 -9.46 3.25 12.41
CA LYS A 19 -8.92 2.89 11.10
C LYS A 19 -7.43 3.11 11.16
N TYR A 20 -6.67 2.05 11.43
CA TYR A 20 -5.21 2.12 11.36
C TYR A 20 -4.79 2.35 9.91
N SER A 21 -3.79 3.22 9.73
CA SER A 21 -3.23 3.51 8.41
C SER A 21 -1.73 3.67 8.51
N GLY A 22 -1.02 3.09 7.56
CA GLY A 22 0.39 3.35 7.33
C GLY A 22 0.60 4.50 6.37
N GLU A 23 1.81 5.05 6.39
CA GLU A 23 2.27 6.07 5.46
C GLU A 23 3.69 5.74 5.01
N ILE A 24 3.94 5.84 3.71
CA ILE A 24 5.30 5.87 3.16
C ILE A 24 5.50 7.15 2.37
N THR A 25 6.62 7.82 2.63
CA THR A 25 6.95 9.10 2.01
C THR A 25 8.40 9.09 1.52
N PHE A 26 8.61 9.58 0.30
CA PHE A 26 9.93 9.87 -0.24
C PHE A 26 9.85 11.10 -1.16
N LYS A 27 10.61 12.15 -0.83
CA LYS A 27 10.55 13.44 -1.54
C LYS A 27 9.11 13.96 -1.58
N ASN A 28 8.56 14.20 -2.77
CA ASN A 28 7.21 14.73 -2.99
C ASN A 28 6.16 13.62 -3.12
N CYS A 29 6.57 12.35 -3.07
CA CYS A 29 5.67 11.21 -3.16
C CYS A 29 5.30 10.72 -1.76
N LYS A 30 4.00 10.63 -1.49
CA LYS A 30 3.41 10.16 -0.25
C LYS A 30 2.26 9.23 -0.57
N VAL A 31 2.25 8.06 0.05
CA VAL A 31 1.19 7.04 -0.09
C VAL A 31 0.71 6.66 1.30
N ASN A 32 -0.61 6.67 1.50
CA ASN A 32 -1.24 6.14 2.71
C ASN A 32 -1.91 4.82 2.36
N TYR A 33 -1.85 3.85 3.26
CA TYR A 33 -2.42 2.52 3.06
C TYR A 33 -3.10 2.02 4.33
N PRO A 34 -4.13 1.17 4.23
CA PRO A 34 -4.82 0.67 5.41
C PRO A 34 -3.93 -0.29 6.20
N LEU A 35 -4.17 -0.36 7.51
CA LEU A 35 -3.59 -1.35 8.39
C LEU A 35 -4.71 -2.02 9.19
N HIS A 36 -4.53 -3.31 9.41
CA HIS A 36 -5.24 -4.11 10.38
C HIS A 36 -4.54 -3.99 11.73
N ASP A 37 -5.33 -3.99 12.81
CA ASP A 37 -4.79 -4.17 14.16
C ASP A 37 -4.19 -5.58 14.34
N GLU A 38 -3.39 -5.78 15.39
CA GLU A 38 -2.72 -7.07 15.65
C GLU A 38 -3.69 -8.24 15.82
N GLU A 39 -4.92 -8.00 16.27
CA GLU A 39 -5.91 -9.05 16.46
C GLU A 39 -6.49 -9.49 15.12
N LYS A 40 -6.86 -8.53 14.26
CA LYS A 40 -7.31 -8.78 12.90
C LYS A 40 -6.22 -9.42 12.06
N GLU A 41 -4.99 -8.93 12.13
CA GLU A 41 -3.86 -9.49 11.38
C GLU A 41 -3.63 -10.97 11.73
N ARG A 42 -3.74 -11.33 13.02
CA ARG A 42 -3.61 -12.73 13.47
C ARG A 42 -4.76 -13.64 13.03
N LYS A 43 -5.92 -13.06 12.67
CA LYS A 43 -7.12 -13.78 12.24
C LYS A 43 -7.24 -13.88 10.71
N ILE A 44 -6.35 -13.22 9.97
CA ILE A 44 -6.29 -13.30 8.51
C ILE A 44 -5.95 -14.73 8.11
N ASN A 45 -6.80 -15.32 7.27
CA ASN A 45 -6.56 -16.59 6.58
C ASN A 45 -5.93 -16.33 5.21
N ASP A 46 -5.58 -17.40 4.49
CA ASP A 46 -4.85 -17.32 3.21
C ASP A 46 -5.56 -16.51 2.10
N GLU A 47 -6.85 -16.18 2.26
CA GLU A 47 -7.66 -15.45 1.28
C GLU A 47 -7.79 -13.93 1.57
N ALA A 48 -7.22 -13.44 2.68
CA ALA A 48 -7.36 -12.04 3.08
C ALA A 48 -6.04 -11.25 2.95
N VAL A 49 -6.18 -9.96 2.61
CA VAL A 49 -5.06 -9.03 2.39
C VAL A 49 -4.40 -8.70 3.72
N THR A 50 -3.15 -9.11 3.91
CA THR A 50 -2.34 -8.83 5.10
C THR A 50 -1.80 -7.41 5.10
N ASN A 51 -1.34 -6.93 6.26
CA ASN A 51 -0.63 -5.66 6.38
C ASN A 51 0.63 -5.61 5.50
N GLN A 52 1.32 -6.74 5.34
CA GLN A 52 2.50 -6.84 4.49
C GLN A 52 2.12 -6.67 3.01
N TRP A 53 0.98 -7.23 2.58
CA TRP A 53 0.46 -6.98 1.22
C TRP A 53 0.09 -5.50 1.04
N GLU A 54 -0.63 -4.87 1.96
CA GLU A 54 -0.96 -3.45 1.87
C GLU A 54 0.29 -2.56 1.77
N TYR A 55 1.33 -2.88 2.55
CA TYR A 55 2.62 -2.21 2.47
C TYR A 55 3.30 -2.39 1.09
N GLU A 56 3.29 -3.61 0.57
CA GLU A 56 3.81 -3.92 -0.77
C GLU A 56 3.06 -3.18 -1.87
N SER A 57 1.72 -3.12 -1.79
CA SER A 57 0.89 -2.32 -2.68
C SER A 57 1.29 -0.85 -2.63
N ALA A 58 1.45 -0.30 -1.42
CA ALA A 58 1.87 1.08 -1.22
C ALA A 58 3.25 1.35 -1.84
N LEU A 59 4.23 0.45 -1.66
CA LEU A 59 5.56 0.58 -2.27
C LEU A 59 5.49 0.70 -3.80
N ARG A 60 4.60 -0.07 -4.44
CA ARG A 60 4.38 -0.01 -5.89
C ARG A 60 3.77 1.33 -6.30
N GLU A 61 2.77 1.82 -5.57
CA GLU A 61 2.20 3.15 -5.80
C GLU A 61 3.24 4.27 -5.61
N LEU A 62 4.08 4.16 -4.59
CA LEU A 62 5.20 5.08 -4.36
C LEU A 62 6.15 5.08 -5.55
N ALA A 63 6.51 3.91 -6.08
CA ALA A 63 7.37 3.80 -7.25
C ALA A 63 6.76 4.43 -8.51
N LEU A 64 5.45 4.31 -8.73
CA LEU A 64 4.76 4.99 -9.83
C LEU A 64 4.87 6.51 -9.71
N CYS A 65 4.60 7.06 -8.52
CA CYS A 65 4.78 8.49 -8.27
C CYS A 65 6.23 8.93 -8.50
N LEU A 66 7.20 8.14 -8.03
CA LEU A 66 8.63 8.44 -8.22
C LEU A 66 9.04 8.41 -9.70
N CYS A 67 8.46 7.53 -10.52
CA CYS A 67 8.69 7.54 -11.95
C CYS A 67 8.17 8.83 -12.60
N ASP A 68 6.99 9.32 -12.20
CA ASP A 68 6.44 10.57 -12.71
C ASP A 68 7.26 11.79 -12.24
N GLU A 69 7.76 11.78 -11.00
CA GLU A 69 8.70 12.78 -10.50
C GLU A 69 10.04 12.71 -11.25
N TYR A 70 10.53 11.51 -11.58
CA TYR A 70 11.74 11.33 -12.38
C TYR A 70 11.59 11.90 -13.78
N ASP A 71 10.46 11.65 -14.45
CA ASP A 71 10.16 12.20 -15.79
C ASP A 71 10.17 13.74 -15.79
N ARG A 72 9.75 14.38 -14.67
CA ARG A 72 9.76 15.85 -14.51
C ARG A 72 11.14 16.38 -14.15
N LYS A 73 11.82 15.74 -13.19
CA LYS A 73 13.11 16.18 -12.64
C LYS A 73 13.99 14.98 -12.30
N PRO A 74 14.76 14.48 -13.28
CA PRO A 74 15.64 13.33 -13.07
C PRO A 74 16.68 13.63 -12.00
N THR A 75 16.73 12.80 -10.95
CA THR A 75 17.79 12.84 -9.95
C THR A 75 18.30 11.44 -9.65
N LYS A 76 19.57 11.34 -9.23
CA LYS A 76 20.17 10.07 -8.82
C LYS A 76 19.40 9.45 -7.65
N GLU A 77 18.98 10.26 -6.68
CA GLU A 77 18.24 9.80 -5.51
C GLU A 77 16.88 9.16 -5.86
N ILE A 78 16.12 9.77 -6.78
CA ILE A 78 14.84 9.20 -7.25
C ILE A 78 15.11 7.90 -8.01
N LYS A 79 16.10 7.89 -8.91
CA LYS A 79 16.49 6.68 -9.66
C LYS A 79 16.90 5.53 -8.73
N ASP A 80 17.73 5.81 -7.73
CA ASP A 80 18.20 4.82 -6.77
C ASP A 80 17.02 4.24 -5.98
N LYS A 81 16.05 5.08 -5.57
CA LYS A 81 14.86 4.63 -4.85
C LYS A 81 13.92 3.77 -5.71
N ILE A 82 13.72 4.13 -6.98
CA ILE A 82 12.96 3.28 -7.92
C ILE A 82 13.63 1.91 -8.08
N ILE A 83 14.96 1.88 -8.21
CA ILE A 83 15.73 0.63 -8.34
C ILE A 83 15.65 -0.20 -7.04
N GLU A 84 15.67 0.46 -5.88
CA GLU A 84 15.48 -0.20 -4.57
C GLU A 84 14.12 -0.91 -4.51
N ILE A 85 13.03 -0.21 -4.84
CA ILE A 85 11.68 -0.81 -4.86
C ILE A 85 11.56 -1.91 -5.93
N TYR A 86 12.18 -1.72 -7.10
CA TYR A 86 12.23 -2.75 -8.14
C TYR A 86 12.95 -4.02 -7.69
N LYS A 87 13.96 -3.92 -6.81
CA LYS A 87 14.70 -5.06 -6.27
C LYS A 87 14.12 -5.63 -4.97
N TYR A 88 13.15 -4.95 -4.37
CA TYR A 88 12.49 -5.42 -3.16
C TYR A 88 11.90 -6.82 -3.40
N ARG A 89 12.11 -7.72 -2.44
CA ARG A 89 11.59 -9.09 -2.49
C ARG A 89 10.17 -9.08 -1.93
N PHE A 90 9.20 -8.98 -2.83
CA PHE A 90 7.78 -9.02 -2.49
C PHE A 90 7.40 -10.46 -2.09
N GLU A 91 6.75 -10.60 -0.93
CA GLU A 91 6.29 -11.90 -0.41
C GLU A 91 5.04 -12.37 -1.14
N TYR A 92 4.12 -11.45 -1.43
CA TYR A 92 2.84 -11.73 -2.09
C TYR A 92 2.91 -11.55 -3.61
N TYR A 93 4.10 -11.19 -4.12
CA TYR A 93 4.34 -11.02 -5.55
C TYR A 93 5.69 -11.62 -5.95
N ASN A 94 5.70 -12.92 -6.24
CA ASN A 94 6.92 -13.61 -6.64
C ASN A 94 7.31 -13.23 -8.08
N ARG A 95 8.31 -12.34 -8.20
CA ARG A 95 8.81 -11.83 -9.49
C ARG A 95 9.70 -12.82 -10.27
N ASN A 96 9.83 -14.06 -9.80
CA ASN A 96 10.82 -15.02 -10.29
C ASN A 96 10.63 -15.45 -11.76
N ASP A 97 9.48 -15.21 -12.40
CA ASP A 97 9.22 -15.70 -13.75
C ASP A 97 9.33 -14.65 -14.88
N SER A 98 9.62 -13.36 -14.63
CA SER A 98 9.52 -12.36 -15.72
C SER A 98 10.45 -11.15 -15.70
N PHE A 99 11.31 -11.00 -14.69
CA PHE A 99 12.21 -9.85 -14.63
C PHE A 99 13.66 -10.26 -14.89
N GLU A 100 14.00 -10.33 -16.18
CA GLU A 100 15.39 -10.26 -16.64
C GLU A 100 16.10 -9.02 -16.05
N LYS A 101 17.42 -8.90 -16.23
CA LYS A 101 18.15 -7.65 -15.93
C LYS A 101 17.64 -6.53 -16.84
N ILE A 102 16.49 -5.96 -16.51
CA ILE A 102 15.88 -4.84 -17.21
C ILE A 102 16.70 -3.60 -16.84
N ASN A 103 17.22 -2.89 -17.85
CA ASN A 103 17.90 -1.62 -17.63
C ASN A 103 16.90 -0.58 -17.07
N PHE A 104 17.39 0.47 -16.42
CA PHE A 104 16.51 1.45 -15.77
C PHE A 104 15.49 2.09 -16.72
N ASP A 105 15.88 2.33 -17.97
CA ASP A 105 14.98 2.92 -18.98
C ASP A 105 13.79 2.00 -19.27
N SER A 106 14.03 0.69 -19.32
CA SER A 106 12.98 -0.30 -19.53
C SER A 106 12.08 -0.43 -18.30
N ILE A 107 12.59 -0.17 -17.09
CA ILE A 107 11.76 -0.02 -15.87
C ILE A 107 10.80 1.16 -16.05
N LEU A 108 11.30 2.33 -16.46
CA LEU A 108 10.49 3.52 -16.65
C LEU A 108 9.44 3.37 -17.76
N MET A 109 9.81 2.75 -18.89
CA MET A 109 8.88 2.49 -20.01
C MET A 109 7.74 1.56 -19.62
N ASN A 110 8.01 0.57 -18.76
CA ASN A 110 7.03 -0.44 -18.36
C ASN A 110 6.43 -0.19 -16.97
N ARG A 111 6.69 0.97 -16.35
CA ARG A 111 6.42 1.27 -14.94
C ARG A 111 5.04 0.86 -14.44
N LYS A 112 3.99 1.08 -15.24
CA LYS A 112 2.60 0.74 -14.89
C LYS A 112 2.39 -0.76 -14.74
N ARG A 113 3.06 -1.58 -15.55
CA ARG A 113 3.02 -3.04 -15.47
C ARG A 113 3.91 -3.56 -14.34
N ILE A 114 5.06 -2.94 -14.11
CA ILE A 114 6.05 -3.37 -13.12
C ILE A 114 5.59 -3.06 -11.69
N PHE A 115 4.99 -1.90 -11.51
CA PHE A 115 4.58 -1.36 -10.22
C PHE A 115 3.05 -1.24 -10.15
N ASP A 116 2.31 -2.16 -10.76
CA ASP A 116 0.85 -2.17 -10.62
C ASP A 116 0.49 -2.50 -9.15
N PRO A 117 -0.12 -1.56 -8.38
CA PRO A 117 -0.49 -1.82 -6.99
C PRO A 117 -1.60 -2.88 -6.90
N ALA A 118 -2.46 -2.98 -7.92
CA ALA A 118 -3.61 -3.87 -7.98
C ALA A 118 -3.28 -5.28 -8.48
N MET A 119 -2.00 -5.61 -8.68
CA MET A 119 -1.60 -6.94 -9.10
C MET A 119 -1.87 -7.93 -7.95
N ILE A 120 -2.97 -8.67 -8.09
CA ILE A 120 -3.38 -9.80 -7.26
C ILE A 120 -2.94 -11.06 -8.02
N ILE A 121 -2.13 -11.91 -7.38
CA ILE A 121 -1.93 -13.27 -7.88
C ILE A 121 -3.18 -14.05 -7.47
N ASP A 122 -3.90 -14.56 -8.46
CA ASP A 122 -4.99 -15.55 -8.31
C ASP A 122 -4.38 -16.94 -8.05
#